data_AF-A0A7X9QA57-F1
#
_entry.id   AF-A0A7X9QA57-F1
#
_cell.length_a   1.000
_cell.length_b   1.000
_cell.length_c   1.000
_cell.angle_alpha   90.00
_cell.angle_beta   90.00
_cell.angle_gamma   90.00
#
_symmetry.space_group_name_H-M   'P 1'
#
loop_
_entity.id
_entity.type
_entity.pdbx_description
1 polymer ?
#
loop_
_entity_poly.entity_id
_entity_poly.type
_entity_poly.pdbx_seq_one_letter_code
_entity_poly.pdbx_strand_id
1 'polypeptide(L)' 'MNNGKIYSQYELSEQLGISPETLQSYIEYLFKKGLISRISMETEQNKCSGRCNNCSGCSMKNTPSNAPV' A
#
# COMPACT_ATOMS: atom_id res chain seq x y z
N MET A 1 16.12 12.10 -2.29
CA MET A 1 14.99 11.14 -2.25
C MET A 1 13.75 11.92 -1.85
N ASN A 2 12.72 11.95 -2.70
CA ASN A 2 11.47 12.62 -2.36
C ASN A 2 10.80 11.85 -1.22
N ASN A 3 10.60 12.47 -0.07
CA ASN A 3 9.72 11.97 1.00
C ASN A 3 8.27 12.00 0.51
N GLY A 4 7.93 11.12 -0.44
CA GLY A 4 6.56 10.94 -0.90
C GLY A 4 5.74 10.37 0.25
N LYS A 5 4.90 11.20 0.86
CA LYS A 5 3.91 10.73 1.81
C LYS A 5 2.83 9.97 1.04
N ILE A 6 2.56 8.76 1.48
CA ILE A 6 1.45 7.97 0.97
C ILE A 6 0.24 8.30 1.83
N TYR A 7 -0.87 8.62 1.18
CA TYR A 7 -2.14 8.93 1.84
C TYR A 7 -3.17 7.88 1.48
N SER A 8 -3.94 7.43 2.46
CA SER A 8 -5.19 6.75 2.16
C SER A 8 -6.17 7.74 1.49
N GLN A 9 -7.12 7.21 0.73
CA GLN A 9 -8.15 8.03 0.11
C GLN A 9 -8.99 8.78 1.15
N TYR A 10 -9.23 8.17 2.32
CA TYR A 10 -9.97 8.81 3.41
C TYR A 10 -9.19 10.02 3.98
N GLU A 11 -7.92 9.82 4.35
CA GLU A 11 -7.08 10.92 4.87
C GLU A 11 -6.96 12.06 3.86
N LEU A 12 -6.78 11.72 2.58
CA LEU A 12 -6.68 12.72 1.53
C LEU A 12 -8.01 13.48 1.34
N SER A 13 -9.15 12.80 1.52
CA SER A 13 -10.46 13.44 1.46
C SER A 13 -10.69 14.43 2.61
N GLU A 14 -10.26 14.07 3.82
CA GLU A 14 -10.32 14.96 4.99
C GLU A 14 -9.40 16.18 4.83
N GLN A 15 -8.16 15.97 4.36
CA GLN A 15 -7.23 17.08 4.13
C GLN A 15 -7.71 18.08 3.07
N LEU A 16 -8.42 17.60 2.05
CA LEU A 16 -8.95 18.42 0.97
C LEU A 16 -10.36 18.97 1.26
N GLY A 17 -11.02 18.50 2.33
CA GLY A 17 -12.37 18.92 2.70
C GLY A 17 -13.43 18.52 1.67
N ILE A 18 -13.23 17.40 0.96
CA ILE A 18 -14.16 16.91 -0.08
C ILE A 18 -14.66 15.51 0.27
N SER A 19 -15.80 15.11 -0.30
CA SER A 19 -16.29 13.74 -0.12
C SER A 19 -15.36 12.72 -0.80
N PRO A 20 -15.25 11.49 -0.26
CA PRO A 20 -14.41 10.45 -0.82
C PRO A 20 -14.80 10.09 -2.27
N GLU A 21 -16.09 10.19 -2.61
CA GLU A 21 -16.60 9.99 -3.98
C GLU A 21 -16.11 11.07 -4.95
N THR A 22 -16.08 12.32 -4.51
CA THR A 22 -15.55 13.44 -5.30
C THR A 22 -14.05 13.28 -5.50
N LEU A 23 -13.32 12.88 -4.45
CA LEU A 23 -11.90 12.60 -4.53
C LEU A 23 -11.60 11.47 -5.52
N GLN A 24 -12.40 10.40 -5.52
CA GLN A 24 -12.26 9.29 -6.48
C GLN A 24 -12.32 9.81 -7.92
N SER A 25 -13.27 10.70 -8.22
CA SER A 25 -13.43 11.29 -9.55
C SER A 25 -12.22 12.13 -9.97
N TYR A 26 -11.62 12.87 -9.04
CA TYR A 26 -10.37 13.61 -9.31
C TYR A 26 -9.19 12.68 -9.56
N ILE A 27 -9.03 11.62 -8.76
CA ILE A 27 -7.97 10.62 -8.95
C ILE A 27 -8.09 9.96 -10.32
N GLU A 28 -9.30 9.57 -10.72
CA GLU A 28 -9.60 9.04 -12.07
C GLU A 28 -9.22 10.03 -13.17
N TYR A 29 -9.61 11.29 -13.04
CA TYR A 29 -9.31 12.33 -14.02
C TYR A 29 -7.80 12.59 -14.17
N LEU A 30 -7.10 12.77 -13.05
CA LEU A 30 -5.66 13.02 -13.04
C LEU A 30 -4.86 11.83 -13.57
N PHE A 31 -5.31 10.61 -13.27
CA PHE A 31 -4.71 9.39 -13.80
C PHE A 31 -4.87 9.31 -15.32
N LYS A 32 -6.07 9.59 -15.86
CA LYS A 32 -6.32 9.65 -17.31
C LYS A 32 -5.49 10.72 -18.02
N LYS A 33 -5.18 11.82 -17.33
CA LYS A 33 -4.29 12.88 -17.84
C LYS A 33 -2.81 12.54 -17.71
N GLY A 34 -2.45 11.42 -17.09
CA GLY A 34 -1.06 11.02 -16.86
C GLY A 34 -0.32 11.90 -15.85
N LEU A 35 -1.06 12.65 -15.03
CA LEU A 35 -0.47 13.56 -14.03
C LEU A 35 -0.14 12.83 -12.72
N ILE A 36 -0.81 11.71 -12.46
CA ILE A 36 -0.55 10.84 -11.31
C ILE A 36 -0.52 9.38 -11.76
N SER A 37 0.28 8.57 -11.07
CA SER A 37 0.29 7.11 -11.23
C SER A 37 -0.33 6.46 -10.01
N ARG A 38 -1.18 5.45 -10.22
CA ARG A 38 -1.66 4.62 -9.11
C ARG A 38 -0.56 3.69 -8.66
N ILE A 39 -0.24 3.78 -7.39
CA ILE A 39 0.60 2.79 -6.72
C ILE A 39 -0.36 1.72 -6.23
N SER A 40 -0.47 0.61 -6.96
CA SER A 40 -1.07 -0.59 -6.40
C SER A 40 -0.13 -1.06 -5.31
N MET A 41 -0.52 -0.88 -4.05
CA MET A 41 0.04 -1.69 -2.99
C MET A 41 -0.50 -3.08 -3.26
N GLU A 42 0.22 -3.85 -4.07
CA GLU A 42 0.11 -5.29 -3.98
C GLU A 42 0.30 -5.59 -2.50
N THR A 43 -0.77 -6.07 -1.85
CA THR A 43 -0.65 -6.64 -0.53
C THR A 43 0.45 -7.67 -0.70
N GLU A 44 1.66 -7.36 -0.22
CA GLU A 44 2.76 -8.31 -0.17
C GLU A 44 2.38 -9.37 0.85
N GLN A 45 1.36 -10.17 0.52
CA GLN A 45 1.23 -11.51 0.99
C GLN A 45 2.48 -12.21 0.49
N ASN A 46 3.45 -12.25 1.40
CA ASN A 46 4.47 -13.28 1.44
C ASN A 46 5.71 -13.06 0.56
N LYS A 47 6.32 -11.88 0.61
CA LYS A 47 7.76 -11.76 0.35
C LYS A 47 8.43 -10.90 1.41
N CYS A 48 8.51 -11.39 2.65
CA CYS A 48 9.59 -10.98 3.57
C CYS A 48 10.92 -11.53 2.97
N SER A 49 11.38 -10.97 1.85
CA SER A 49 12.62 -11.34 1.18
C SER A 49 13.77 -10.54 1.78
N GLY A 50 14.39 -11.13 2.80
CA GLY A 50 15.59 -10.59 3.43
C GLY A 50 15.42 -10.36 4.91
N ARG A 51 16.50 -10.61 5.64
CA ARG A 51 16.66 -10.54 7.11
C ARG A 51 16.24 -9.18 7.71
N CYS A 52 14.94 -8.86 7.76
CA CYS A 52 14.45 -7.79 8.64
C CYS A 52 14.36 -8.35 10.06
N ASN A 53 15.32 -7.99 10.92
CA ASN A 53 15.36 -8.45 12.31
C ASN A 53 14.41 -7.71 13.25
N ASN A 54 13.57 -6.76 12.77
CA ASN A 54 12.69 -6.00 13.67
C ASN A 54 11.49 -5.27 13.00
N CYS A 55 10.94 -5.81 11.92
CA CYS A 55 9.74 -5.24 11.30
C CYS A 55 8.49 -5.66 12.08
N SER A 56 7.77 -4.71 12.69
CA SER A 56 6.47 -4.96 13.36
C SER A 56 5.41 -5.35 12.32
N GLY A 57 5.25 -6.64 12.07
CA GLY A 57 4.24 -7.19 11.15
C GLY A 57 4.63 -8.48 10.42
N CYS A 58 5.93 -8.79 10.24
CA CYS A 58 6.36 -10.11 9.79
C CYS A 58 6.44 -11.04 11.02
N SER A 59 5.30 -11.57 11.49
CA SER A 59 5.31 -12.71 12.39
C SER A 59 5.83 -13.92 11.61
N MET A 60 7.08 -14.31 11.84
CA MET A 60 7.60 -15.59 11.38
C MET A 60 6.73 -16.68 12.01
N LYS A 61 5.74 -17.17 11.26
CA LYS A 61 5.08 -18.42 11.61
C LYS A 61 6.13 -19.50 11.36
N ASN A 62 6.84 -19.88 12.42
CA ASN A 62 7.53 -21.15 12.49
C ASN A 62 6.48 -22.24 12.26
N THR A 63 6.35 -22.73 11.04
CA THR A 63 5.66 -23.98 10.76
C THR A 63 6.70 -25.10 10.86
N PRO A 64 6.66 -25.96 11.89
CA PRO A 64 7.35 -27.23 11.82
C PRO A 64 6.51 -28.14 10.92
N SER A 65 6.99 -28.46 9.73
CA SER A 65 6.47 -29.60 8.98
C SER A 65 7.62 -30.42 8.46
N ASN A 66 7.87 -31.51 9.19
CA ASN A 66 8.46 -32.73 8.67
C ASN A 66 7.85 -33.13 7.31
N ALA A 67 8.68 -33.83 6.53
CA ALA A 67 8.47 -34.35 5.16
C ALA A 67 7.21 -35.24 4.99
N PRO A 68 6.75 -35.54 3.76
CA PRO A 68 7.40 -36.58 2.93
C PRO A 68 7.36 -36.37 1.39
N VAL A 69 8.38 -36.86 0.67
CA VAL A 69 8.34 -37.91 -0.38
C VAL A 69 9.75 -38.45 -0.61
#